data_AF-A0A1Q7WAK3-F1
#
_entry.id   AF-A0A1Q7WAK3-F1
#
_cell.length_a   1.000
_cell.length_b   1.000
_cell.length_c   1.000
_cell.angle_alpha   90.00
_cell.angle_beta   90.00
_cell.angle_gamma   90.00
#
_symmetry.space_group_name_H-M   'P 1'
#
loop_
_entity.id
_entity.type
_entity.pdbx_description
1 polymer ?
#
loop_
_entity_poly.entity_id
_entity_poly.type
_entity_poly.pdbx_seq_one_letter_code
_entity_poly.pdbx_strand_id
1 'polypeptide(L)'
;MSVTWDTFMGMRYPTVGEYGPPVPDLGARSPGSAALEEAGRAYRVALETAVTRAVALAAGRALDAEVIQTRRTVRGIVSGRVPRLEDGVREHTARLEEAERADLIRLRWAAGRIDAG
;
A
#
# COMPACT_ATOMS: atom_id res chain seq x y z
N MET A 1 -4.25 -27.76 5.89
CA MET A 1 -3.90 -26.41 6.37
C MET A 1 -4.65 -25.41 5.52
N SER A 2 -5.51 -24.61 6.13
CA SER A 2 -6.30 -23.56 5.48
C SER A 2 -5.87 -22.21 6.05
N VAL A 3 -5.86 -21.18 5.21
CA VAL A 3 -5.59 -19.80 5.63
C VAL A 3 -6.65 -18.90 5.01
N THR A 4 -7.35 -18.16 5.86
CA THR A 4 -8.32 -17.16 5.44
C THR A 4 -7.62 -15.83 5.21
N TRP A 5 -7.96 -15.19 4.10
CA TRP A 5 -7.42 -13.91 3.71
C TRP A 5 -8.50 -12.84 3.73
N ASP A 6 -8.11 -11.64 4.12
CA ASP A 6 -8.96 -10.46 4.08
C ASP A 6 -8.23 -9.31 3.35
N THR A 7 -8.97 -8.24 3.06
CA THR A 7 -8.47 -7.05 2.36
C THR A 7 -8.75 -5.80 3.17
N PHE A 8 -7.71 -5.02 3.46
CA PHE A 8 -7.82 -3.73 4.11
C PHE A 8 -7.04 -2.69 3.31
N MET A 9 -7.70 -1.58 2.95
CA MET A 9 -7.09 -0.48 2.18
C MET A 9 -6.39 -0.95 0.89
N GLY A 10 -6.94 -1.97 0.21
CA GLY A 10 -6.39 -2.55 -1.01
C GLY A 10 -5.24 -3.54 -0.80
N MET A 11 -4.76 -3.71 0.44
CA MET A 11 -3.75 -4.69 0.81
C MET A 11 -4.41 -5.98 1.29
N ARG A 12 -3.92 -7.13 0.79
CA ARG A 12 -4.40 -8.46 1.18
C ARG A 12 -3.51 -9.05 2.27
N TYR A 13 -4.11 -9.45 3.40
CA TYR A 13 -3.39 -10.02 4.54
C TYR A 13 -4.09 -11.29 5.06
N PRO A 14 -3.34 -12.24 5.66
CA PRO A 14 -3.93 -13.42 6.26
C PRO A 14 -4.49 -13.07 7.66
N THR A 15 -5.67 -13.61 7.98
CA THR A 15 -6.37 -13.29 9.25
C THR A 15 -6.43 -14.48 10.19
N VAL A 16 -6.72 -15.67 9.65
CA VAL A 16 -6.84 -16.91 10.42
C VAL A 16 -6.13 -18.03 9.68
N GLY A 17 -5.39 -18.87 10.41
CA GLY A 17 -4.74 -20.05 9.89
C GLY A 17 -5.12 -21.25 10.73
N GLU A 18 -5.58 -22.31 10.07
CA GLU A 18 -6.00 -23.54 10.71
C GLU A 18 -5.12 -24.70 10.24
N TYR A 19 -4.69 -25.52 11.19
CA TYR A 19 -3.90 -26.70 10.93
C TYR A 19 -4.51 -27.90 11.64
N GLY A 20 -5.16 -28.77 10.88
CA GLY A 20 -5.58 -30.09 11.34
C GLY A 20 -4.59 -31.15 10.83
N PRO A 21 -3.67 -31.65 11.66
CA PRO A 21 -2.90 -32.83 11.31
C PRO A 21 -3.81 -34.07 11.32
N PRO A 22 -3.53 -35.08 10.48
CA PRO A 22 -4.21 -36.36 10.59
C PRO A 22 -3.98 -36.95 11.98
N VAL A 23 -5.06 -37.37 12.66
CA VAL A 23 -4.98 -38.07 13.94
C VAL A 23 -4.45 -39.48 13.67
N PRO A 24 -3.32 -39.89 14.24
CA PRO A 24 -2.84 -41.27 14.09
C PRO A 24 -3.83 -42.21 14.78
N ASP A 25 -4.24 -43.29 14.10
CA ASP A 25 -5.00 -44.37 14.73
C ASP A 25 -4.08 -45.12 15.71
N LEU A 26 -4.32 -44.89 17.00
CA LEU A 26 -3.56 -45.49 18.10
C LEU A 26 -4.16 -46.83 18.58
N GLY A 27 -5.24 -47.31 17.95
CA GLY A 27 -6.02 -48.48 18.38
C GLY A 27 -5.30 -49.83 18.37
N ALA A 28 -4.01 -49.89 18.00
CA ALA A 28 -3.28 -51.14 17.78
C ALA A 28 -2.03 -51.38 18.65
N ARG A 29 -1.64 -50.52 19.62
CA ARG A 29 -0.37 -50.75 20.38
C ARG A 29 -0.46 -50.57 21.89
N SER A 30 -0.07 -51.65 22.59
CA SER A 30 0.57 -51.85 23.90
C SER A 30 0.63 -50.70 24.95
N PRO A 31 0.65 -51.01 26.27
CA PRO A 31 0.50 -50.05 27.38
C PRO A 31 1.72 -49.13 27.65
N GLY A 32 2.41 -48.68 26.60
CA GLY A 32 3.37 -47.57 26.58
C GLY A 32 2.83 -46.30 25.92
N SER A 33 1.52 -46.22 25.67
CA SER A 33 0.86 -45.20 24.84
C SER A 33 0.75 -43.80 25.48
N ALA A 34 0.74 -43.70 26.81
CA ALA A 34 0.46 -42.44 27.51
C ALA A 34 1.49 -41.33 27.21
N ALA A 35 2.78 -41.66 27.11
CA ALA A 35 3.83 -40.70 26.78
C ALA A 35 3.74 -40.21 25.32
N LEU A 36 3.33 -41.09 24.40
CA LEU A 36 3.12 -40.74 22.98
C LEU A 36 1.87 -39.89 22.79
N GLU A 37 0.80 -40.17 23.52
CA GLU A 37 -0.41 -39.35 23.52
C GLU A 37 -0.14 -37.94 24.07
N GLU A 38 0.62 -37.84 25.16
CA GLU A 38 1.02 -36.54 25.72
C GLU A 38 1.92 -35.76 24.77
N ALA A 39 2.92 -36.41 24.16
CA ALA A 39 3.75 -35.79 23.14
C ALA A 39 2.91 -35.34 21.93
N GLY A 40 1.91 -36.11 21.50
CA GLY A 40 0.99 -35.75 20.43
C GLY A 40 0.07 -34.58 20.79
N ARG A 41 -0.35 -34.45 22.06
CA ARG A 41 -1.08 -33.26 22.55
C ARG A 41 -0.18 -32.03 22.55
N ALA A 42 1.02 -32.13 23.12
CA ALA A 42 1.99 -31.03 23.16
C ALA A 42 2.36 -30.54 21.76
N TYR A 43 2.56 -31.46 20.81
CA TYR A 43 2.88 -31.12 19.43
C TYR A 43 1.73 -30.38 18.72
N ARG A 44 0.46 -30.79 18.95
CA ARG A 44 -0.71 -30.09 18.39
C ARG A 44 -0.80 -28.65 18.91
N VAL A 45 -0.67 -28.45 20.21
CA VAL A 45 -0.70 -27.09 20.82
C VAL A 45 0.44 -26.23 20.27
N ALA A 46 1.65 -26.80 20.13
CA ALA A 46 2.79 -26.09 19.58
C ALA A 46 2.54 -25.67 18.12
N LEU A 47 1.96 -26.56 17.30
CA LEU A 47 1.62 -26.27 15.91
C LEU A 47 0.52 -25.20 15.77
N GLU A 48 -0.56 -25.30 16.55
CA GLU A 48 -1.64 -24.30 16.54
C GLU A 48 -1.11 -22.91 16.90
N THR A 49 -0.24 -22.84 17.92
CA THR A 49 0.43 -21.60 18.32
C THR A 49 1.37 -21.09 17.24
N ALA A 50 2.15 -21.97 16.61
CA ALA A 50 3.06 -21.61 15.53
C ALA A 50 2.32 -21.06 14.31
N VAL A 51 1.19 -21.66 13.93
CA VAL A 51 0.34 -21.20 12.82
C VAL A 51 -0.26 -19.83 13.12
N THR A 52 -0.79 -19.64 14.33
CA THR A 52 -1.33 -18.35 14.77
C THR A 52 -0.24 -17.26 14.70
N ARG A 53 0.96 -17.55 15.20
CA ARG A 53 2.10 -16.63 15.13
C ARG A 53 2.53 -16.35 13.69
N ALA A 54 2.54 -17.37 12.83
CA ALA A 54 2.91 -17.21 11.42
C ALA A 54 1.94 -16.29 10.67
N VAL A 55 0.63 -16.44 10.91
CA VAL A 55 -0.41 -15.57 10.35
C VAL A 55 -0.22 -14.13 10.81
N ALA A 56 -0.04 -13.89 12.11
CA ALA A 56 0.20 -12.55 12.64
C ALA A 56 1.46 -11.88 12.05
N LEU A 57 2.56 -12.63 11.94
CA LEU A 57 3.80 -12.12 11.33
C LEU A 57 3.61 -11.80 9.84
N ALA A 58 2.87 -12.63 9.10
CA ALA A 58 2.58 -12.40 7.70
C ALA A 58 1.71 -11.15 7.50
N ALA A 59 0.68 -10.96 8.34
CA ALA A 59 -0.14 -9.75 8.34
C ALA A 59 0.68 -8.49 8.66
N GLY A 60 1.55 -8.56 9.67
CA GLY A 60 2.45 -7.45 10.02
C GLY A 60 3.36 -7.04 8.87
N ARG A 61 3.97 -8.01 8.17
CA ARG A 61 4.81 -7.74 6.98
C ARG A 61 4.04 -7.08 5.84
N ALA A 62 2.79 -7.49 5.62
CA ALA A 62 1.94 -6.89 4.60
C ALA A 62 1.61 -5.42 4.93
N LEU A 63 1.33 -5.12 6.21
CA LEU A 63 1.13 -3.75 6.69
C LEU A 63 2.40 -2.90 6.55
N ASP A 64 3.56 -3.41 6.94
CA ASP A 64 4.83 -2.69 6.84
C ASP A 64 5.14 -2.31 5.38
N ALA A 65 4.92 -3.24 4.46
CA ALA A 65 5.10 -2.99 3.03
C ALA A 65 4.16 -1.88 2.52
N GLU A 66 2.89 -1.91 2.93
CA GLU A 66 1.91 -0.91 2.53
C GLU A 66 2.24 0.48 3.08
N VAL A 67 2.68 0.58 4.35
CA VAL A 67 3.12 1.84 4.95
C VAL A 67 4.32 2.43 4.19
N ILE A 68 5.28 1.60 3.80
CA ILE A 68 6.44 2.05 3.01
C ILE A 68 5.99 2.56 1.63
N GLN A 69 5.10 1.82 0.97
CA GLN A 69 4.58 2.20 -0.34
C GLN A 69 3.81 3.51 -0.30
N THR A 70 2.90 3.66 0.67
CA THR A 70 2.14 4.90 0.88
C THR A 70 3.09 6.09 1.15
N ARG A 71 4.09 5.92 2.01
CA ARG A 71 5.08 6.99 2.29
C ARG A 71 5.86 7.39 1.03
N ARG A 72 6.27 6.43 0.21
CA ARG A 72 6.96 6.70 -1.06
C ARG A 72 6.07 7.47 -2.03
N THR A 73 4.81 7.07 -2.16
CA THR A 73 3.82 7.73 -3.01
C THR A 73 3.60 9.18 -2.56
N VAL A 74 3.35 9.40 -1.27
CA VAL A 74 3.19 10.76 -0.70
C VAL A 74 4.43 11.60 -0.97
N ARG A 75 5.63 11.07 -0.72
CA ARG A 75 6.87 11.78 -1.01
C ARG A 75 6.99 12.15 -2.49
N GLY A 76 6.69 11.23 -3.41
CA GLY A 76 6.76 11.48 -4.85
C GLY A 76 5.76 12.56 -5.33
N ILE A 77 4.59 12.63 -4.69
CA ILE A 77 3.62 13.70 -4.95
C ILE A 77 4.18 15.04 -4.46
N VAL A 78 4.54 15.11 -3.18
CA VAL A 78 4.94 16.36 -2.51
C VAL A 78 6.24 16.92 -3.07
N SER A 79 7.26 16.08 -3.29
CA SER A 79 8.58 16.54 -3.73
C SER A 79 8.77 16.58 -5.24
N GLY A 80 7.78 16.12 -6.02
CA GLY A 80 7.96 15.92 -7.46
C GLY A 80 6.78 16.44 -8.26
N ARG A 81 5.63 15.81 -8.13
CA ARG A 81 4.47 16.14 -8.96
C ARG A 81 3.93 17.54 -8.67
N VAL A 82 3.78 17.92 -7.40
CA VAL A 82 3.24 19.24 -7.03
C VAL A 82 4.14 20.39 -7.52
N PRO A 83 5.46 20.42 -7.23
CA PRO A 83 6.33 21.48 -7.73
C PRO A 83 6.33 21.60 -9.25
N ARG A 84 6.34 20.47 -9.97
CA ARG A 84 6.28 20.47 -11.45
C ARG A 84 4.99 21.08 -11.98
N LEU A 85 3.86 20.85 -11.32
CA LEU A 85 2.59 21.46 -11.71
C LEU A 85 2.60 22.96 -11.41
N GLU A 86 3.13 23.38 -10.27
CA GLU A 86 3.29 24.80 -9.93
C GLU A 86 4.21 25.54 -10.91
N ASP A 87 5.32 24.90 -11.32
CA ASP A 87 6.21 25.41 -12.37
C ASP A 87 5.46 25.60 -13.69
N GLY A 88 4.69 24.59 -14.12
CA GLY A 88 3.91 24.67 -15.35
C GLY A 88 2.84 25.77 -15.29
N VAL A 89 2.16 25.92 -14.16
CA VAL A 89 1.20 27.03 -13.96
C VAL A 89 1.91 28.38 -14.07
N ARG A 90 3.06 28.56 -13.40
CA ARG A 90 3.85 29.80 -13.48
C ARG A 90 4.28 30.12 -14.91
N GLU A 91 4.75 29.13 -15.66
CA GLU A 91 5.16 29.32 -17.06
C GLU A 91 3.97 29.79 -17.92
N HIS A 92 2.82 29.11 -17.81
CA HIS A 92 1.64 29.46 -18.59
C HIS A 92 1.12 30.86 -18.24
N THR A 93 1.09 31.23 -16.96
CA THR A 93 0.72 32.58 -16.53
C THR A 93 1.67 33.63 -17.13
N ALA A 94 2.98 33.42 -17.05
CA ALA A 94 3.96 34.35 -17.61
C ALA A 94 3.80 34.53 -19.14
N ARG A 95 3.49 33.45 -19.86
CA ARG A 95 3.23 33.50 -21.32
C ARG A 95 1.95 34.27 -21.65
N LEU A 96 0.91 34.13 -20.84
CA LEU A 96 -0.33 34.89 -21.01
C LEU A 96 -0.10 36.38 -20.77
N GLU A 97 0.60 36.74 -19.69
CA GLU A 97 0.92 38.14 -19.40
C GLU A 97 1.77 38.79 -20.51
N GLU A 98 2.70 38.04 -21.11
CA GLU A 98 3.48 38.52 -22.25
C GLU A 98 2.59 38.76 -23.48
N ALA A 99 1.69 37.82 -23.79
CA ALA A 99 0.76 37.96 -24.90
C ALA A 99 -0.18 39.16 -24.70
N GLU A 100 -0.72 39.33 -23.51
CA GLU A 100 -1.57 40.48 -23.14
C GLU A 100 -0.80 41.80 -23.25
N ARG A 101 0.45 41.86 -22.78
CA ARG A 101 1.30 43.05 -22.94
C ARG A 101 1.54 43.38 -24.43
N ALA A 102 1.80 42.37 -25.25
CA ALA A 102 1.97 42.56 -26.69
C ALA A 102 0.68 43.02 -27.39
N ASP A 103 -0.49 42.54 -26.95
CA ASP A 103 -1.79 42.98 -27.44
C ASP A 103 -2.07 44.45 -27.08
N LEU A 104 -1.82 44.84 -25.83
CA LEU A 104 -2.01 46.22 -25.38
C LEU A 104 -1.12 47.22 -26.14
N ILE A 105 0.14 46.86 -26.42
CA ILE A 105 1.04 47.68 -27.24
C ILE A 105 0.48 47.85 -28.66
N ARG A 106 0.00 46.76 -29.28
CA ARG A 106 -0.61 46.80 -30.62
C ARG A 106 -1.86 47.68 -30.66
N LEU A 107 -2.74 47.57 -29.67
CA LEU A 107 -3.94 48.40 -29.55
C LEU A 107 -3.60 49.88 -29.38
N ARG A 108 -2.60 50.21 -28.53
CA ARG A 108 -2.15 51.59 -28.35
C ARG A 108 -1.60 52.20 -29.63
N TRP A 109 -0.82 51.44 -30.40
CA TRP A 109 -0.32 51.90 -31.70
C TRP A 109 -1.44 52.09 -32.73
N ALA A 110 -2.46 51.23 -32.72
CA ALA A 110 -3.62 51.39 -33.59
C ALA A 110 -4.40 52.68 -33.26
N ALA A 111 -4.64 52.96 -31.98
CA ALA A 111 -5.32 54.19 -31.54
C ALA A 111 -4.54 55.45 -31.93
N GLY A 112 -3.22 55.50 -31.66
CA GLY A 112 -2.40 56.65 -32.01
C GLY A 112 -2.24 56.91 -33.52
N ARG A 113 -2.49 55.91 -34.38
CA ARG A 113 -2.57 56.10 -35.85
C ARG A 113 -3.91 56.68 -36.31
N ILE A 114 -4.99 56.45 -35.57
CA ILE A 114 -6.31 57.05 -35.86
C ILE A 114 -6.30 58.53 -35.47
N ASP A 115 -5.61 58.88 -34.38
CA ASP A 115 -5.49 60.27 -33.92
C ASP A 115 -4.56 61.15 -34.80
N ALA A 116 -3.75 60.53 -35.67
CA ALA A 116 -2.76 61.20 -36.52
C ALA A 116 -3.16 61.28 -38.00
N GLY A 117 -4.39 60.88 -38.35
CA GLY A 117 -4.99 61.02 -39.69
C GLY A 117 -6.15 62.00 -39.67
#